data_AF-A0A2V5XFW1-F1
#
_entry.id   AF-A0A2V5XFW1-F1
#
_cell.length_a   1.000
_cell.length_b   1.000
_cell.length_c   1.000
_cell.angle_alpha   90.00
_cell.angle_beta   90.00
_cell.angle_gamma   90.00
#
_symmetry.space_group_name_H-M   'P 1'
#
loop_
_entity.id
_entity.type
_entity.pdbx_description
1 polymer ?
#
loop_
_entity_poly.entity_id
_entity_poly.type
_entity_poly.pdbx_seq_one_letter_code
_entity_poly.pdbx_strand_id
1 'polypeptide(L)'
;MKFRVLPVCLLLPLGLFLIQSTDAAVVFRPGEKAKYVAPGEEELNGNAAELFEIGQKAEREGNPKRAIRAYRQLVRKYPRDTLAAGAAFRGAVLLEQVRLHLEAANTYRLVVINYPTSPHFNEAIEGQFRIGEMYLAGKKLKLLGIPFATSMDRAVEIFAAVIRTAPYGKYTARAQFDIGLAREKQGANDAALQAYTAVVDKFPNDPVAADAQYQMGYIWFTASRGGTKDLAATNNARTAFQDFLFRYPNSEKAAQARANLQQLEHKATTSSFDVARYYDKQKAYRAAVIYYNEVIRQQPGSTESEKAKKRIDQLRAKLGDKVLQPLQEKEAEKKKSTDQQKTKSAPESTPAPNSGSILPPDLDSSLPPPPSTWGDTTAPPASSTEPGSSATPASPDDSGSSEATASPTP
;
A
#
# COMPACT_ATOMS: atom_id res chain seq x y z
N MET A 1 -84.11 -11.86 -12.62
CA MET A 1 -83.64 -13.22 -12.25
C MET A 1 -83.37 -14.02 -13.51
N LYS A 2 -82.17 -14.60 -13.65
CA LYS A 2 -81.84 -15.76 -14.52
C LYS A 2 -80.38 -16.13 -14.26
N PHE A 3 -80.17 -17.16 -13.43
CA PHE A 3 -78.84 -17.73 -13.20
C PHE A 3 -78.30 -18.33 -14.51
N ARG A 4 -77.02 -18.10 -14.82
CA ARG A 4 -76.28 -18.88 -15.82
C ARG A 4 -75.16 -19.62 -15.11
N VAL A 5 -75.33 -20.93 -15.02
CA VAL A 5 -74.33 -21.87 -14.48
C VAL A 5 -73.25 -22.03 -15.54
N LEU A 6 -71.99 -21.77 -15.18
CA LEU A 6 -70.83 -22.06 -16.03
C LEU A 6 -70.20 -23.37 -15.54
N PRO A 7 -70.12 -24.43 -16.37
CA PRO A 7 -69.55 -25.70 -15.92
C PRO A 7 -68.02 -25.59 -15.80
N VAL A 8 -67.48 -25.96 -14.64
CA VAL A 8 -66.03 -26.05 -14.42
C VAL A 8 -65.52 -27.35 -15.04
N CYS A 9 -64.96 -27.26 -16.25
CA CYS A 9 -64.19 -28.37 -16.83
C CYS A 9 -62.81 -28.46 -16.15
N LEU A 10 -62.71 -29.30 -15.13
CA LEU A 10 -61.46 -29.61 -14.44
C LEU A 10 -60.65 -30.62 -15.28
N LEU A 11 -59.86 -30.09 -16.22
CA LEU A 11 -58.89 -30.89 -16.99
C LEU A 11 -57.67 -31.18 -16.12
N LEU A 12 -57.62 -32.40 -15.56
CA LEU A 12 -56.40 -32.98 -15.00
C LEU A 12 -55.40 -33.27 -16.12
N PRO A 13 -54.20 -32.64 -16.14
CA PRO A 13 -53.15 -33.09 -17.03
C PRO A 13 -52.61 -34.43 -16.52
N LEU A 14 -52.94 -35.52 -17.23
CA LEU A 14 -52.37 -36.84 -16.97
C LEU A 14 -50.90 -36.83 -17.41
N GLY A 15 -50.02 -36.40 -16.50
CA GLY A 15 -48.59 -36.31 -16.75
C GLY A 15 -48.01 -37.70 -17.01
N LEU A 16 -47.66 -37.98 -18.28
CA LEU A 16 -46.85 -39.12 -18.65
C LEU A 16 -45.45 -38.95 -18.03
N PHE A 17 -45.27 -39.48 -16.81
CA PHE A 17 -43.93 -39.70 -16.27
C PHE A 17 -43.25 -40.76 -17.13
N LEU A 18 -42.46 -40.29 -18.10
CA LEU A 18 -41.43 -41.11 -18.72
C LEU A 18 -40.44 -41.47 -17.61
N ILE A 19 -40.65 -42.65 -17.02
CA ILE A 19 -39.68 -43.27 -16.11
C ILE A 19 -38.44 -43.55 -16.94
N GLN A 20 -37.45 -42.65 -16.87
CA GLN A 20 -36.15 -42.93 -17.45
C GLN A 20 -35.53 -44.09 -16.66
N SER A 21 -35.18 -45.16 -17.37
CA SER A 21 -34.47 -46.30 -16.83
C SER A 21 -33.11 -45.84 -16.31
N THR A 22 -33.00 -45.69 -14.99
CA THR A 22 -31.75 -45.36 -14.33
C THR A 22 -30.92 -46.63 -14.16
N ASP A 23 -30.18 -47.00 -15.20
CA ASP A 23 -29.28 -48.18 -15.17
C ASP A 23 -28.15 -47.97 -14.14
N ALA A 24 -28.25 -48.67 -13.02
CA ALA A 24 -27.21 -48.72 -12.00
C ALA A 24 -26.24 -49.85 -12.33
N ALA A 25 -24.97 -49.51 -12.59
CA ALA A 25 -23.94 -50.49 -12.89
C ALA A 25 -23.21 -50.94 -11.61
N VAL A 26 -23.27 -52.24 -11.31
CA VAL A 26 -22.37 -52.88 -10.33
C VAL A 26 -21.14 -53.35 -11.08
N VAL A 27 -20.02 -52.64 -10.94
CA VAL A 27 -18.77 -53.00 -11.61
C VAL A 27 -18.04 -54.07 -10.80
N PHE A 28 -17.75 -55.20 -11.45
CA PHE A 28 -17.01 -56.31 -10.86
C PHE A 28 -15.62 -56.43 -11.50
N ARG A 29 -14.57 -56.43 -10.68
CA ARG A 29 -13.19 -56.74 -11.10
C ARG A 29 -12.68 -57.91 -10.26
N PRO A 30 -12.08 -58.96 -10.85
CA PRO A 30 -11.51 -60.07 -10.08
C PRO A 30 -10.50 -59.57 -9.05
N GLY A 31 -10.73 -59.88 -7.77
CA GLY A 31 -9.85 -59.48 -6.65
C GLY A 31 -10.23 -58.18 -5.94
N GLU A 32 -11.14 -57.37 -6.47
CA GLU A 32 -11.68 -56.19 -5.74
C GLU A 32 -13.12 -56.43 -5.26
N LYS A 33 -13.49 -55.80 -4.14
CA LYS A 33 -14.89 -55.75 -3.69
C LYS A 33 -15.69 -54.91 -4.67
N ALA A 34 -16.81 -55.44 -5.17
CA ALA A 34 -17.73 -54.71 -6.04
C ALA A 34 -18.17 -53.40 -5.37
N LYS A 35 -18.10 -52.30 -6.13
CA LYS A 35 -18.52 -50.97 -5.68
C LYS A 35 -19.80 -50.59 -6.40
N TYR A 36 -20.75 -50.03 -5.66
CA TYR A 36 -21.94 -49.44 -6.23
C TYR A 36 -21.59 -48.11 -6.90
N VAL A 37 -22.01 -47.94 -8.16
CA VAL A 37 -21.87 -46.68 -8.88
C VAL A 37 -23.27 -46.20 -9.25
N ALA A 38 -23.57 -44.93 -8.96
CA ALA A 38 -24.88 -44.36 -9.24
C ALA A 38 -25.10 -44.25 -10.77
N PRO A 39 -26.34 -44.41 -11.26
CA PRO A 39 -26.69 -44.23 -12.68
C PRO A 39 -26.12 -42.92 -13.25
N GLY A 40 -25.30 -43.02 -14.31
CA GLY A 40 -24.63 -41.87 -14.95
C GLY A 40 -23.22 -41.54 -14.42
N GLU A 41 -22.75 -42.21 -13.37
CA GLU A 41 -21.34 -42.19 -12.97
C GLU A 41 -20.63 -43.46 -13.51
N GLU A 42 -19.38 -43.34 -13.97
CA GLU A 42 -18.50 -44.50 -14.22
C GLU A 42 -17.46 -44.54 -13.09
N GLU A 43 -16.88 -45.72 -12.81
CA GLU A 43 -15.87 -45.83 -11.76
C GLU A 43 -14.63 -44.94 -12.03
N LEU A 44 -14.31 -44.07 -11.07
CA LEU A 44 -13.02 -43.40 -11.00
C LEU A 44 -11.98 -44.38 -10.40
N ASN A 45 -11.64 -45.43 -11.14
CA ASN A 45 -10.65 -46.45 -10.75
C ASN A 45 -9.77 -46.82 -11.94
N GLY A 46 -8.48 -46.49 -11.83
CA GLY A 46 -7.49 -46.79 -12.85
C GLY A 46 -6.10 -46.31 -12.47
N ASN A 47 -5.15 -46.52 -13.38
CA ASN A 47 -3.81 -45.91 -13.34
C ASN A 47 -3.86 -44.39 -13.61
N ALA A 48 -2.71 -43.71 -13.60
CA ALA A 48 -2.66 -42.26 -13.79
C ALA A 48 -3.21 -41.82 -15.17
N ALA A 49 -2.88 -42.53 -16.24
CA ALA A 49 -3.37 -42.24 -17.59
C ALA A 49 -4.90 -42.44 -17.71
N GLU A 50 -5.42 -43.54 -17.18
CA GLU A 50 -6.87 -43.82 -17.17
C GLU A 50 -7.66 -42.74 -16.42
N LEU A 51 -7.16 -42.28 -15.26
CA LEU A 51 -7.80 -41.18 -14.53
C LEU A 51 -7.70 -39.84 -15.27
N PHE A 52 -6.64 -39.62 -16.04
CA PHE A 52 -6.47 -38.42 -16.86
C PHE A 52 -7.44 -38.41 -18.05
N GLU A 53 -7.58 -39.54 -18.75
CA GLU A 53 -8.53 -39.72 -19.85
C GLU A 53 -9.99 -39.62 -19.39
N ILE A 54 -10.34 -40.17 -18.22
CA ILE A 54 -11.67 -39.98 -17.62
C ILE A 54 -11.94 -38.49 -17.34
N GLY A 55 -10.91 -37.74 -16.94
CA GLY A 55 -10.96 -36.28 -16.80
C GLY A 55 -11.27 -35.59 -18.11
N GLN A 56 -10.46 -35.84 -19.15
CA GLN A 56 -10.64 -35.25 -20.48
C GLN A 56 -11.97 -35.62 -21.16
N LYS A 57 -12.44 -36.86 -20.99
CA LYS A 57 -13.75 -37.31 -21.48
C LYS A 57 -14.87 -36.50 -20.81
N ALA A 58 -14.82 -36.37 -19.48
CA ALA A 58 -15.80 -35.59 -18.74
C ALA A 58 -15.77 -34.08 -19.05
N GLU A 59 -14.60 -33.52 -19.43
CA GLU A 59 -14.52 -32.15 -19.95
C GLU A 59 -15.25 -32.01 -21.31
N ARG A 60 -15.01 -32.94 -22.25
CA ARG A 60 -15.68 -32.96 -23.57
C ARG A 60 -17.19 -33.16 -23.45
N GLU A 61 -17.64 -33.90 -22.46
CA GLU A 61 -19.07 -34.10 -22.11
C GLU A 61 -19.71 -32.91 -21.39
N GLY A 62 -18.96 -31.84 -21.10
CA GLY A 62 -19.47 -30.66 -20.38
C GLY A 62 -19.76 -30.93 -18.90
N ASN A 63 -19.12 -31.93 -18.29
CA ASN A 63 -19.30 -32.32 -16.89
C ASN A 63 -18.07 -31.95 -16.03
N PRO A 64 -17.87 -30.65 -15.70
CA PRO A 64 -16.69 -30.19 -14.98
C PRO A 64 -16.59 -30.81 -13.58
N LYS A 65 -17.71 -31.09 -12.90
CA LYS A 65 -17.72 -31.74 -11.58
C LYS A 65 -17.08 -33.14 -11.62
N ARG A 66 -17.35 -33.91 -12.68
CA ARG A 66 -16.75 -35.23 -12.87
C ARG A 66 -15.27 -35.11 -13.25
N ALA A 67 -14.90 -34.22 -14.16
CA ALA A 67 -13.51 -33.98 -14.53
C ALA A 67 -12.64 -33.57 -13.32
N ILE A 68 -13.12 -32.61 -12.51
CA ILE A 68 -12.47 -32.18 -11.26
C ILE A 68 -12.26 -33.36 -10.30
N ARG A 69 -13.25 -34.26 -10.15
CA ARG A 69 -13.10 -35.46 -9.29
C ARG A 69 -12.02 -36.41 -9.80
N ALA A 70 -11.98 -36.67 -11.12
CA ALA A 70 -10.98 -37.54 -11.74
C ALA A 70 -9.55 -37.00 -11.56
N TYR A 71 -9.33 -35.71 -11.89
CA TYR A 71 -8.03 -35.07 -11.72
C TYR A 71 -7.58 -34.98 -10.26
N ARG A 72 -8.47 -34.65 -9.32
CA ARG A 72 -8.17 -34.68 -7.88
C ARG A 72 -7.73 -36.06 -7.41
N GLN A 73 -8.38 -37.11 -7.92
CA GLN A 73 -8.05 -38.48 -7.54
C GLN A 73 -6.70 -38.93 -8.13
N LEU A 74 -6.38 -38.54 -9.37
CA LEU A 74 -5.07 -38.75 -9.98
C LEU A 74 -3.98 -38.10 -9.13
N VAL A 75 -4.09 -36.80 -8.84
CA VAL A 75 -3.13 -36.05 -8.01
C VAL A 75 -2.97 -36.68 -6.61
N ARG A 76 -4.05 -37.22 -6.03
CA ARG A 76 -4.01 -37.86 -4.71
C ARG A 76 -3.39 -39.27 -4.72
N LYS A 77 -3.65 -40.08 -5.75
CA LYS A 77 -3.13 -41.46 -5.87
C LYS A 77 -1.72 -41.51 -6.43
N TYR A 78 -1.40 -40.62 -7.37
CA TYR A 78 -0.17 -40.64 -8.17
C TYR A 78 0.55 -39.27 -8.17
N PRO A 79 0.90 -38.69 -7.00
CA PRO A 79 1.46 -37.34 -6.88
C PRO A 79 2.88 -37.15 -7.43
N ARG A 80 3.48 -38.18 -8.03
CA ARG A 80 4.81 -38.13 -8.69
C ARG A 80 4.75 -38.48 -10.18
N ASP A 81 3.55 -38.75 -10.70
CA ASP A 81 3.34 -39.08 -12.10
C ASP A 81 3.48 -37.82 -12.98
N THR A 82 3.95 -37.98 -14.22
CA THR A 82 4.15 -36.87 -15.15
C THR A 82 2.84 -36.16 -15.50
N LEU A 83 1.70 -36.88 -15.46
CA LEU A 83 0.37 -36.32 -15.69
C LEU A 83 -0.19 -35.56 -14.48
N ALA A 84 0.40 -35.73 -13.29
CA ALA A 84 -0.16 -35.16 -12.06
C ALA A 84 -0.13 -33.63 -12.02
N ALA A 85 0.90 -33.01 -12.60
CA ALA A 85 0.99 -31.56 -12.72
C ALA A 85 -0.07 -31.00 -13.70
N GLY A 86 -0.23 -31.64 -14.86
CA GLY A 86 -1.25 -31.28 -15.85
C GLY A 86 -2.67 -31.47 -15.30
N ALA A 87 -2.93 -32.58 -14.62
CA ALA A 87 -4.22 -32.86 -13.98
C ALA A 87 -4.56 -31.82 -12.89
N ALA A 88 -3.61 -31.46 -12.04
CA ALA A 88 -3.80 -30.41 -11.04
C ALA A 88 -4.13 -29.06 -11.69
N PHE A 89 -3.41 -28.67 -12.75
CA PHE A 89 -3.65 -27.43 -13.47
C PHE A 89 -5.01 -27.41 -14.18
N ARG A 90 -5.38 -28.45 -14.94
CA ARG A 90 -6.72 -28.59 -15.56
C ARG A 90 -7.84 -28.54 -14.50
N GLY A 91 -7.64 -29.22 -13.38
CA GLY A 91 -8.56 -29.17 -12.23
C GLY A 91 -8.76 -27.75 -11.69
N ALA A 92 -7.70 -26.95 -11.59
CA ALA A 92 -7.77 -25.56 -11.14
C ALA A 92 -8.53 -24.66 -12.15
N VAL A 93 -8.27 -24.80 -13.45
CA VAL A 93 -8.97 -24.06 -14.52
C VAL A 93 -10.48 -24.37 -14.50
N LEU A 94 -10.85 -25.65 -14.37
CA LEU A 94 -12.26 -26.05 -14.26
C LEU A 94 -12.93 -25.49 -12.99
N LEU A 95 -12.20 -25.37 -11.88
CA LEU A 95 -12.69 -24.76 -10.64
C LEU A 95 -12.96 -23.25 -10.81
N GLU A 96 -12.15 -22.52 -11.58
CA GLU A 96 -12.48 -21.13 -11.96
C GLU A 96 -13.76 -21.06 -12.80
N GLN A 97 -13.92 -21.97 -13.77
CA GLN A 97 -15.11 -22.02 -14.64
C GLN A 97 -16.40 -22.24 -13.84
N VAL A 98 -16.38 -23.13 -12.83
CA VAL A 98 -17.54 -23.37 -11.94
C VAL A 98 -17.62 -22.38 -10.76
N ARG A 99 -16.85 -21.28 -10.79
CA ARG A 99 -16.83 -20.20 -9.78
C ARG A 99 -16.35 -20.60 -8.38
N LEU A 100 -15.70 -21.75 -8.22
CA LEU A 100 -15.11 -22.20 -6.95
C LEU A 100 -13.71 -21.60 -6.75
N HIS A 101 -13.66 -20.27 -6.68
CA HIS A 101 -12.41 -19.49 -6.75
C HIS A 101 -11.40 -19.81 -5.63
N LEU A 102 -11.84 -20.05 -4.37
CA LEU A 102 -10.90 -20.47 -3.31
C LEU A 102 -10.31 -21.86 -3.58
N GLU A 103 -11.10 -22.80 -4.10
CA GLU A 103 -10.61 -24.13 -4.44
C GLU A 103 -9.65 -24.07 -5.64
N ALA A 104 -9.95 -23.23 -6.63
CA ALA A 104 -9.05 -22.96 -7.76
C ALA A 104 -7.70 -22.38 -7.30
N ALA A 105 -7.70 -21.30 -6.49
CA ALA A 105 -6.48 -20.69 -5.97
C ALA A 105 -5.64 -21.66 -5.13
N ASN A 106 -6.28 -22.52 -4.32
CA ASN A 106 -5.59 -23.57 -3.57
C ASN A 106 -5.03 -24.68 -4.47
N THR A 107 -5.70 -25.00 -5.58
CA THR A 107 -5.26 -26.02 -6.54
C THR A 107 -4.10 -25.50 -7.39
N TYR A 108 -4.14 -24.23 -7.85
CA TYR A 108 -2.97 -23.58 -8.46
C TYR A 108 -1.79 -23.51 -7.49
N ARG A 109 -2.02 -23.18 -6.22
CA ARG A 109 -0.98 -23.20 -5.18
C ARG A 109 -0.33 -24.58 -5.06
N LEU A 110 -1.10 -25.66 -5.20
CA LEU A 110 -0.59 -27.03 -5.23
C LEU A 110 0.31 -27.25 -6.46
N VAL A 111 -0.09 -26.78 -7.66
CA VAL A 111 0.76 -26.85 -8.86
C VAL A 111 2.11 -26.20 -8.62
N VAL A 112 2.10 -24.97 -8.12
CA VAL A 112 3.29 -24.16 -7.88
C VAL A 112 4.23 -24.77 -6.82
N ILE A 113 3.68 -25.30 -5.71
CA ILE A 113 4.50 -25.86 -4.62
C ILE A 113 5.00 -27.28 -4.93
N ASN A 114 4.13 -28.15 -5.46
CA ASN A 114 4.45 -29.57 -5.62
C ASN A 114 5.08 -29.90 -6.98
N TYR A 115 4.85 -29.07 -8.00
CA TYR A 115 5.35 -29.28 -9.37
C TYR A 115 6.09 -28.02 -9.89
N PRO A 116 7.17 -27.56 -9.23
CA PRO A 116 7.89 -26.34 -9.62
C PRO A 116 8.52 -26.41 -11.03
N THR A 117 8.77 -27.61 -11.54
CA THR A 117 9.26 -27.85 -12.93
C THR A 117 8.12 -28.04 -13.95
N SER A 118 6.86 -27.84 -13.55
CA SER A 118 5.72 -27.94 -14.47
C SER A 118 5.79 -26.86 -15.54
N PRO A 119 5.44 -27.15 -16.81
CA PRO A 119 5.25 -26.10 -17.81
C PRO A 119 4.18 -25.08 -17.40
N HIS A 120 3.25 -25.46 -16.52
CA HIS A 120 2.14 -24.61 -16.06
C HIS A 120 2.44 -23.78 -14.80
N PHE A 121 3.72 -23.71 -14.38
CA PHE A 121 4.10 -22.98 -13.16
C PHE A 121 3.69 -21.50 -13.21
N ASN A 122 3.96 -20.83 -14.34
CA ASN A 122 3.69 -19.40 -14.49
C ASN A 122 2.19 -19.11 -14.63
N GLU A 123 1.47 -19.93 -15.38
CA GLU A 123 0.01 -19.83 -15.55
C GLU A 123 -0.73 -20.12 -14.24
N ALA A 124 -0.19 -21.00 -13.39
CA ALA A 124 -0.73 -21.24 -12.05
C ALA A 124 -0.52 -20.03 -11.13
N ILE A 125 0.66 -19.40 -11.13
CA ILE A 125 0.90 -18.13 -10.43
C ILE A 125 -0.05 -17.04 -10.92
N GLU A 126 -0.23 -16.89 -12.25
CA GLU A 126 -1.18 -15.93 -12.82
C GLU A 126 -2.62 -16.21 -12.37
N GLY A 127 -3.05 -17.48 -12.41
CA GLY A 127 -4.36 -17.90 -11.92
C GLY A 127 -4.60 -17.54 -10.46
N GLN A 128 -3.60 -17.76 -9.59
CA GLN A 128 -3.67 -17.30 -8.19
C GLN A 128 -3.79 -15.78 -8.09
N PHE A 129 -2.94 -15.04 -8.79
CA PHE A 129 -2.93 -13.57 -8.76
C PHE A 129 -4.28 -12.99 -9.21
N ARG A 130 -4.81 -13.47 -10.34
CA ARG A 130 -6.13 -13.09 -10.90
C ARG A 130 -7.26 -13.33 -9.91
N ILE A 131 -7.24 -14.47 -9.20
CA ILE A 131 -8.25 -14.76 -8.15
C ILE A 131 -8.06 -13.81 -6.96
N GLY A 132 -6.82 -13.49 -6.57
CA GLY A 132 -6.52 -12.47 -5.55
C GLY A 132 -7.16 -11.12 -5.88
N GLU A 133 -7.01 -10.65 -7.12
CA GLU A 133 -7.65 -9.42 -7.61
C GLU A 133 -9.18 -9.48 -7.55
N MET A 134 -9.79 -10.65 -7.85
CA MET A 134 -11.24 -10.83 -7.71
C MET A 134 -11.73 -10.66 -6.25
N TYR A 135 -10.97 -11.18 -5.27
CA TYR A 135 -11.27 -11.01 -3.85
C TYR A 135 -11.02 -9.57 -3.37
N LEU A 136 -9.96 -8.91 -3.87
CA LEU A 136 -9.64 -7.51 -3.61
C LEU A 136 -10.67 -6.54 -4.20
N ALA A 137 -11.32 -6.90 -5.31
CA ALA A 137 -12.35 -6.09 -5.93
C ALA A 137 -13.65 -6.05 -5.09
N GLY A 138 -13.98 -7.13 -4.37
CA GLY A 138 -15.08 -7.25 -3.38
C GLY A 138 -16.52 -7.09 -3.90
N LYS A 139 -16.74 -6.37 -5.01
CA LYS A 139 -18.08 -5.96 -5.51
C LYS A 139 -18.98 -7.13 -5.88
N LYS A 140 -18.44 -8.25 -6.37
CA LYS A 140 -19.23 -9.44 -6.76
C LYS A 140 -19.57 -10.38 -5.59
N LEU A 141 -18.79 -10.35 -4.50
CA LEU A 141 -18.93 -11.27 -3.36
C LEU A 141 -20.01 -10.83 -2.37
N LYS A 142 -20.29 -9.51 -2.27
CA LYS A 142 -21.44 -8.99 -1.51
C LYS A 142 -22.79 -9.54 -2.01
N LEU A 143 -22.92 -9.79 -3.32
CA LEU A 143 -24.13 -10.34 -3.93
C LEU A 143 -24.37 -11.82 -3.57
N LEU A 144 -23.32 -12.52 -3.10
CA LEU A 144 -23.35 -13.93 -2.70
C LEU A 144 -23.44 -14.11 -1.16
N GLY A 145 -23.69 -13.02 -0.41
CA GLY A 145 -23.83 -13.07 1.06
C GLY A 145 -22.51 -13.21 1.84
N ILE A 146 -21.35 -13.05 1.20
CA ILE A 146 -20.03 -13.17 1.87
C ILE A 146 -19.64 -11.81 2.49
N PRO A 147 -19.26 -11.74 3.79
CA PRO A 147 -18.87 -10.48 4.43
C PRO A 147 -17.62 -9.84 3.80
N PHE A 148 -17.67 -8.53 3.59
CA PHE A 148 -16.61 -7.78 2.91
C PHE A 148 -15.21 -7.94 3.55
N ALA A 149 -15.12 -7.95 4.89
CA ALA A 149 -13.86 -8.16 5.60
C ALA A 149 -13.19 -9.50 5.23
N THR A 150 -13.98 -10.58 5.23
CA THR A 150 -13.48 -11.92 4.86
C THR A 150 -12.98 -11.99 3.42
N SER A 151 -13.53 -11.16 2.50
CA SER A 151 -13.04 -11.06 1.12
C SER A 151 -11.61 -10.50 1.07
N MET A 152 -11.31 -9.48 1.88
CA MET A 152 -9.99 -8.86 1.92
C MET A 152 -8.95 -9.78 2.57
N ASP A 153 -9.30 -10.51 3.62
CA ASP A 153 -8.39 -11.50 4.22
C ASP A 153 -8.05 -12.63 3.24
N ARG A 154 -9.03 -13.12 2.45
CA ARG A 154 -8.76 -14.10 1.37
C ARG A 154 -7.87 -13.52 0.27
N ALA A 155 -8.02 -12.24 -0.09
CA ALA A 155 -7.10 -11.61 -1.04
C ALA A 155 -5.67 -11.60 -0.49
N VAL A 156 -5.48 -11.20 0.77
CA VAL A 156 -4.16 -11.19 1.43
C VAL A 156 -3.55 -12.58 1.52
N GLU A 157 -4.31 -13.61 1.91
CA GLU A 157 -3.84 -15.00 1.93
C GLU A 157 -3.33 -15.48 0.56
N ILE A 158 -4.04 -15.13 -0.52
CA ILE A 158 -3.71 -15.54 -1.88
C ILE A 158 -2.47 -14.79 -2.39
N PHE A 159 -2.41 -13.47 -2.23
CA PHE A 159 -1.24 -12.68 -2.62
C PHE A 159 0.01 -13.05 -1.82
N ALA A 160 -0.12 -13.27 -0.50
CA ALA A 160 0.99 -13.76 0.34
C ALA A 160 1.48 -15.14 -0.11
N ALA A 161 0.59 -16.00 -0.59
CA ALA A 161 0.99 -17.28 -1.18
C ALA A 161 1.81 -17.08 -2.46
N VAL A 162 1.38 -16.21 -3.38
CA VAL A 162 2.11 -15.87 -4.63
C VAL A 162 3.52 -15.36 -4.31
N ILE A 163 3.64 -14.40 -3.38
CA ILE A 163 4.93 -13.81 -2.98
C ILE A 163 5.89 -14.85 -2.41
N ARG A 164 5.38 -15.74 -1.54
CA ARG A 164 6.19 -16.81 -0.94
C ARG A 164 6.68 -17.84 -1.97
N THR A 165 5.89 -18.12 -3.00
CA THR A 165 6.24 -19.14 -4.01
C THR A 165 7.03 -18.61 -5.20
N ALA A 166 6.93 -17.32 -5.50
CA ALA A 166 7.64 -16.69 -6.61
C ALA A 166 8.21 -15.32 -6.16
N PRO A 167 9.20 -15.26 -5.26
CA PRO A 167 9.68 -13.99 -4.67
C PRO A 167 10.29 -12.98 -5.66
N TYR A 168 10.63 -13.42 -6.87
CA TYR A 168 11.11 -12.59 -7.98
C TYR A 168 10.24 -12.70 -9.24
N GLY A 169 9.00 -13.19 -9.08
CA GLY A 169 8.05 -13.36 -10.18
C GLY A 169 7.44 -12.04 -10.66
N LYS A 170 6.94 -12.03 -11.90
CA LYS A 170 6.27 -10.90 -12.56
C LYS A 170 5.16 -10.24 -11.73
N TYR A 171 4.48 -11.02 -10.89
CA TYR A 171 3.32 -10.56 -10.12
C TYR A 171 3.66 -10.16 -8.69
N THR A 172 4.92 -10.23 -8.26
CA THR A 172 5.28 -10.19 -6.83
C THR A 172 5.21 -8.80 -6.22
N ALA A 173 5.83 -7.80 -6.88
CA ALA A 173 5.76 -6.41 -6.45
C ALA A 173 4.30 -5.93 -6.39
N ARG A 174 3.52 -6.29 -7.42
CA ARG A 174 2.09 -5.96 -7.49
C ARG A 174 1.26 -6.70 -6.44
N ALA A 175 1.49 -7.99 -6.19
CA ALA A 175 0.82 -8.72 -5.11
C ALA A 175 1.13 -8.12 -3.73
N GLN A 176 2.36 -7.64 -3.51
CA GLN A 176 2.76 -6.97 -2.27
C GLN A 176 2.05 -5.60 -2.11
N PHE A 177 1.90 -4.84 -3.20
CA PHE A 177 1.09 -3.62 -3.23
C PHE A 177 -0.40 -3.91 -2.98
N ASP A 178 -0.95 -4.95 -3.60
CA ASP A 178 -2.35 -5.32 -3.50
C ASP A 178 -2.73 -5.87 -2.10
N ILE A 179 -1.77 -6.42 -1.35
CA ILE A 179 -1.92 -6.65 0.11
C ILE A 179 -2.11 -5.33 0.86
N GLY A 180 -1.31 -4.30 0.53
CA GLY A 180 -1.47 -2.96 1.10
C GLY A 180 -2.86 -2.40 0.85
N LEU A 181 -3.34 -2.48 -0.40
CA LEU A 181 -4.68 -2.03 -0.78
C LEU A 181 -5.80 -2.84 -0.12
N ALA A 182 -5.60 -4.13 0.16
CA ALA A 182 -6.54 -4.93 0.93
C ALA A 182 -6.62 -4.47 2.40
N ARG A 183 -5.48 -4.20 3.04
CA ARG A 183 -5.40 -3.71 4.42
C ARG A 183 -5.95 -2.29 4.57
N GLU A 184 -5.69 -1.41 3.60
CA GLU A 184 -6.27 -0.06 3.53
C GLU A 184 -7.81 -0.12 3.48
N LYS A 185 -8.38 -0.99 2.63
CA LYS A 185 -9.83 -1.22 2.56
C LYS A 185 -10.45 -1.80 3.84
N GLN A 186 -9.65 -2.42 4.71
CA GLN A 186 -10.07 -2.87 6.04
C GLN A 186 -9.92 -1.79 7.13
N GLY A 187 -9.33 -0.63 6.81
CA GLY A 187 -8.95 0.40 7.79
C GLY A 187 -7.70 0.05 8.61
N ALA A 188 -6.97 -1.01 8.25
CA ALA A 188 -5.78 -1.47 8.94
C ALA A 188 -4.54 -0.71 8.45
N ASN A 189 -4.51 0.60 8.72
CA ASN A 189 -3.53 1.55 8.19
C ASN A 189 -2.07 1.13 8.45
N ASP A 190 -1.73 0.67 9.66
CA ASP A 190 -0.37 0.24 10.00
C ASP A 190 0.08 -0.96 9.15
N ALA A 191 -0.82 -1.92 8.93
CA ALA A 191 -0.55 -3.09 8.09
C ALA A 191 -0.48 -2.73 6.60
N ALA A 192 -1.25 -1.72 6.16
CA ALA A 192 -1.17 -1.18 4.80
C ALA A 192 0.17 -0.45 4.57
N LEU A 193 0.60 0.38 5.52
CA LEU A 193 1.90 1.06 5.50
C LEU A 193 3.04 0.05 5.45
N GLN A 194 3.05 -0.96 6.32
CA GLN A 194 4.06 -2.03 6.28
C GLN A 194 4.11 -2.74 4.90
N ALA A 195 2.94 -3.01 4.32
CA ALA A 195 2.87 -3.67 3.02
C ALA A 195 3.37 -2.80 1.88
N TYR A 196 3.07 -1.49 1.87
CA TYR A 196 3.57 -0.55 0.87
C TYR A 196 5.07 -0.24 1.05
N THR A 197 5.56 -0.07 2.27
CA THR A 197 7.01 0.06 2.56
C THR A 197 7.77 -1.14 1.99
N ALA A 198 7.26 -2.36 2.18
CA ALA A 198 7.86 -3.56 1.62
C ALA A 198 7.84 -3.62 0.08
N VAL A 199 7.01 -2.83 -0.62
CA VAL A 199 7.12 -2.65 -2.07
C VAL A 199 8.31 -1.76 -2.40
N VAL A 200 8.39 -0.58 -1.77
CA VAL A 200 9.44 0.42 -2.02
C VAL A 200 10.83 -0.13 -1.70
N ASP A 201 10.96 -0.87 -0.61
CA ASP A 201 12.25 -1.43 -0.16
C ASP A 201 12.73 -2.60 -1.03
N LYS A 202 11.82 -3.49 -1.47
CA LYS A 202 12.18 -4.74 -2.16
C LYS A 202 12.13 -4.64 -3.68
N PHE A 203 11.31 -3.72 -4.20
CA PHE A 203 11.06 -3.55 -5.63
C PHE A 203 11.18 -2.08 -6.07
N PRO A 204 12.22 -1.32 -5.68
CA PRO A 204 12.30 0.14 -5.89
C PRO A 204 12.23 0.58 -7.36
N ASN A 205 12.60 -0.30 -8.28
CA ASN A 205 12.61 -0.08 -9.73
C ASN A 205 11.33 -0.58 -10.43
N ASP A 206 10.41 -1.25 -9.71
CA ASP A 206 9.13 -1.66 -10.28
C ASP A 206 8.19 -0.44 -10.40
N PRO A 207 7.45 -0.27 -11.52
CA PRO A 207 6.50 0.84 -11.67
C PRO A 207 5.52 1.00 -10.49
N VAL A 208 5.14 -0.09 -9.81
CA VAL A 208 4.21 -0.06 -8.67
C VAL A 208 4.82 0.53 -7.39
N ALA A 209 6.15 0.69 -7.30
CA ALA A 209 6.81 1.32 -6.15
C ALA A 209 6.47 2.82 -6.03
N ALA A 210 6.29 3.51 -7.17
CA ALA A 210 5.83 4.90 -7.18
C ALA A 210 4.41 5.01 -6.59
N ASP A 211 3.49 4.11 -7.01
CA ASP A 211 2.14 4.05 -6.44
C ASP A 211 2.18 3.71 -4.94
N ALA A 212 3.02 2.77 -4.50
CA ALA A 212 3.17 2.40 -3.09
C ALA A 212 3.62 3.59 -2.23
N GLN A 213 4.67 4.30 -2.65
CA GLN A 213 5.18 5.49 -1.96
C GLN A 213 4.11 6.60 -1.90
N TYR A 214 3.32 6.78 -2.97
CA TYR A 214 2.20 7.72 -2.96
C TYR A 214 1.11 7.31 -1.95
N GLN A 215 0.72 6.03 -1.90
CA GLN A 215 -0.31 5.56 -0.96
C GLN A 215 0.12 5.69 0.50
N MET A 216 1.41 5.51 0.82
CA MET A 216 1.92 5.77 2.17
C MET A 216 1.64 7.21 2.62
N GLY A 217 1.89 8.20 1.76
CA GLY A 217 1.53 9.60 2.03
C GLY A 217 0.03 9.83 2.09
N TYR A 218 -0.75 9.13 1.26
CA TYR A 218 -2.21 9.24 1.26
C TYR A 218 -2.87 8.68 2.54
N ILE A 219 -2.36 7.58 3.10
CA ILE A 219 -2.80 7.05 4.40
C ILE A 219 -2.61 8.11 5.50
N TRP A 220 -1.41 8.68 5.63
CA TRP A 220 -1.16 9.74 6.62
C TRP A 220 -1.99 11.00 6.38
N PHE A 221 -2.22 11.37 5.12
CA PHE A 221 -3.07 12.49 4.74
C PHE A 221 -4.53 12.28 5.19
N THR A 222 -5.10 11.09 4.96
CA THR A 222 -6.46 10.78 5.41
C THR A 222 -6.56 10.74 6.94
N ALA A 223 -5.56 10.18 7.63
CA ALA A 223 -5.46 10.24 9.09
C ALA A 223 -5.43 11.69 9.61
N SER A 224 -4.62 12.58 9.00
CA SER A 224 -4.57 14.00 9.38
C SER A 224 -5.88 14.77 9.16
N ARG A 225 -6.83 14.22 8.40
CA ARG A 225 -8.19 14.77 8.21
C ARG A 225 -9.18 14.26 9.25
N GLY A 226 -8.93 13.12 9.89
CA GLY A 226 -9.85 12.44 10.80
C GLY A 226 -10.03 13.08 12.17
N GLY A 227 -9.16 14.00 12.58
CA GLY A 227 -9.23 14.64 13.89
C GLY A 227 -8.52 15.99 13.98
N THR A 228 -8.84 16.74 15.04
CA THR A 228 -8.19 18.00 15.39
C THR A 228 -6.89 17.74 16.15
N LYS A 229 -5.75 18.19 15.59
CA LYS A 229 -4.40 18.19 16.17
C LYS A 229 -3.54 16.90 16.09
N ASP A 230 -3.79 15.97 15.16
CA ASP A 230 -2.73 15.00 14.82
C ASP A 230 -1.63 15.65 13.95
N LEU A 231 -0.71 16.34 14.65
CA LEU A 231 0.46 16.98 14.06
C LEU A 231 1.46 15.93 13.54
N ALA A 232 1.50 14.74 14.13
CA ALA A 232 2.37 13.65 13.68
C ALA A 232 1.90 13.13 12.31
N ALA A 233 0.61 12.80 12.14
CA ALA A 233 0.07 12.41 10.84
C ALA A 233 0.22 13.52 9.79
N THR A 234 0.03 14.79 10.16
CA THR A 234 0.25 15.93 9.25
C THR A 234 1.70 16.02 8.78
N ASN A 235 2.66 15.84 9.69
CA ASN A 235 4.09 15.86 9.36
C ASN A 235 4.50 14.62 8.54
N ASN A 236 4.06 13.42 8.93
CA ASN A 236 4.29 12.18 8.21
C ASN A 236 3.75 12.26 6.77
N ALA A 237 2.54 12.82 6.57
CA ALA A 237 1.97 13.04 5.25
C ALA A 237 2.81 14.01 4.41
N ARG A 238 3.29 15.10 5.03
CA ARG A 238 4.16 16.07 4.36
C ARG A 238 5.46 15.41 3.90
N THR A 239 6.17 14.74 4.81
CA THR A 239 7.43 14.04 4.51
C THR A 239 7.22 12.96 3.43
N ALA A 240 6.19 12.12 3.55
CA ALA A 240 5.92 11.06 2.58
C ALA A 240 5.62 11.59 1.17
N PHE A 241 4.88 12.70 1.02
CA PHE A 241 4.66 13.33 -0.29
C PHE A 241 5.88 14.09 -0.80
N GLN A 242 6.70 14.68 0.07
CA GLN A 242 7.98 15.29 -0.33
C GLN A 242 8.96 14.23 -0.85
N ASP A 243 9.12 13.12 -0.11
CA ASP A 243 9.90 11.95 -0.53
C ASP A 243 9.38 11.37 -1.84
N PHE A 244 8.06 11.27 -2.00
CA PHE A 244 7.45 10.83 -3.25
C PHE A 244 7.81 11.75 -4.43
N LEU A 245 7.70 13.07 -4.26
CA LEU A 245 8.04 14.03 -5.31
C LEU A 245 9.55 14.09 -5.61
N PHE A 246 10.39 13.81 -4.63
CA PHE A 246 11.84 13.72 -4.78
C PHE A 246 12.25 12.45 -5.55
N ARG A 247 11.69 11.29 -5.19
CA ARG A 247 12.01 9.99 -5.81
C ARG A 247 11.33 9.77 -7.16
N TYR A 248 10.10 10.28 -7.33
CA TYR A 248 9.26 10.02 -8.50
C TYR A 248 8.69 11.32 -9.12
N PRO A 249 9.53 12.32 -9.48
CA PRO A 249 9.09 13.65 -9.91
C PRO A 249 8.21 13.67 -11.17
N ASN A 250 8.36 12.64 -12.01
CA ASN A 250 7.68 12.47 -13.30
C ASN A 250 6.49 11.48 -13.24
N SER A 251 6.13 10.95 -12.07
CA SER A 251 4.96 10.07 -11.93
C SER A 251 3.65 10.82 -12.23
N GLU A 252 2.66 10.12 -12.79
CA GLU A 252 1.30 10.64 -12.98
C GLU A 252 0.68 11.17 -11.67
N LYS A 253 1.08 10.61 -10.51
CA LYS A 253 0.63 11.07 -9.19
C LYS A 253 1.35 12.35 -8.70
N ALA A 254 2.39 12.84 -9.37
CA ALA A 254 3.15 14.01 -8.92
C ALA A 254 2.30 15.28 -8.84
N ALA A 255 1.35 15.49 -9.77
CA ALA A 255 0.40 16.61 -9.68
C ALA A 255 -0.52 16.46 -8.45
N GLN A 256 -1.00 15.25 -8.18
CA GLN A 256 -1.89 14.95 -7.05
C GLN A 256 -1.16 15.08 -5.70
N ALA A 257 0.10 14.66 -5.60
CA ALA A 257 0.92 14.81 -4.41
C ALA A 257 1.21 16.29 -4.09
N ARG A 258 1.52 17.12 -5.09
CA ARG A 258 1.65 18.59 -4.91
C ARG A 258 0.35 19.21 -4.39
N ALA A 259 -0.81 18.82 -4.94
CA ALA A 259 -2.11 19.29 -4.47
C ALA A 259 -2.41 18.87 -3.01
N ASN A 260 -2.09 17.63 -2.63
CA ASN A 260 -2.25 17.17 -1.24
C ASN A 260 -1.32 17.93 -0.27
N LEU A 261 -0.07 18.21 -0.66
CA LEU A 261 0.86 19.04 0.12
C LEU A 261 0.31 20.45 0.33
N GLN A 262 -0.16 21.11 -0.73
CA GLN A 262 -0.77 22.43 -0.63
C GLN A 262 -1.97 22.46 0.31
N GLN A 263 -2.78 21.38 0.36
CA GLN A 263 -3.88 21.25 1.31
C GLN A 263 -3.41 21.08 2.77
N LEU A 264 -2.34 20.32 3.00
CA LEU A 264 -1.71 20.19 4.33
C LEU A 264 -1.14 21.53 4.82
N GLU A 265 -0.45 22.25 3.93
CA GLU A 265 0.13 23.57 4.19
C GLU A 265 -0.94 24.62 4.47
N HIS A 266 -1.99 24.68 3.65
CA HIS A 266 -3.09 25.64 3.87
C HIS A 266 -3.79 25.38 5.20
N LYS A 267 -4.06 24.12 5.56
CA LYS A 267 -4.62 23.75 6.88
C LYS A 267 -3.72 24.20 8.04
N ALA A 268 -2.41 24.00 7.92
CA ALA A 268 -1.45 24.45 8.93
C ALA A 268 -1.43 25.99 9.04
N THR A 269 -1.36 26.68 7.90
CA THR A 269 -1.34 28.15 7.79
C THR A 269 -2.60 28.78 8.41
N THR A 270 -3.78 28.27 8.08
CA THR A 270 -5.05 28.72 8.68
C THR A 270 -5.06 28.51 10.20
N SER A 271 -4.63 27.33 10.67
CA SER A 271 -4.55 27.05 12.11
C SER A 271 -3.58 28.00 12.83
N SER A 272 -2.41 28.28 12.26
CA SER A 272 -1.44 29.24 12.80
C SER A 272 -2.03 30.66 12.84
N PHE A 273 -2.77 31.06 11.81
CA PHE A 273 -3.39 32.39 11.70
C PHE A 273 -4.53 32.59 12.71
N ASP A 274 -5.36 31.57 12.94
CA ASP A 274 -6.43 31.65 13.94
C ASP A 274 -5.89 31.68 15.38
N VAL A 275 -4.80 30.94 15.66
CA VAL A 275 -4.09 31.05 16.95
C VAL A 275 -3.46 32.44 17.12
N ALA A 276 -2.86 33.02 16.06
CA ALA A 276 -2.36 34.39 16.09
C ALA A 276 -3.48 35.41 16.40
N ARG A 277 -4.65 35.26 15.76
CA ARG A 277 -5.84 36.09 16.02
C ARG A 277 -6.40 35.91 17.42
N TYR A 278 -6.31 34.71 18.00
CA TYR A 278 -6.70 34.46 19.38
C TYR A 278 -5.83 35.27 20.35
N TYR A 279 -4.50 35.13 20.26
CA TYR A 279 -3.58 35.89 21.12
C TYR A 279 -3.65 37.41 20.89
N ASP A 280 -3.87 37.87 19.65
CA ASP A 280 -4.08 39.30 19.34
C ASP A 280 -5.35 39.86 20.00
N LYS A 281 -6.45 39.10 20.00
CA LYS A 281 -7.69 39.48 20.75
C LYS A 281 -7.45 39.56 22.26
N GLN A 282 -6.67 38.63 22.82
CA GLN A 282 -6.29 38.65 24.24
C GLN A 282 -5.23 39.70 24.59
N LYS A 283 -4.82 40.55 23.64
CA LYS A 283 -3.75 41.56 23.78
C LYS A 283 -2.37 40.96 24.12
N ALA A 284 -2.20 39.65 23.94
CA ALA A 284 -0.94 38.93 24.11
C ALA A 284 -0.04 39.11 22.87
N TYR A 285 0.28 40.37 22.55
CA TYR A 285 0.82 40.76 21.25
C TYR A 285 2.17 40.10 20.89
N ARG A 286 3.02 39.78 21.87
CA ARG A 286 4.25 38.98 21.64
C ARG A 286 3.93 37.60 21.07
N ALA A 287 3.01 36.87 21.70
CA ALA A 287 2.59 35.55 21.23
C ALA A 287 1.90 35.66 19.86
N ALA A 288 1.03 36.66 19.67
CA ALA A 288 0.39 36.91 18.38
C ALA A 288 1.41 37.12 17.24
N VAL A 289 2.46 37.92 17.46
CA VAL A 289 3.52 38.16 16.47
C VAL A 289 4.30 36.88 16.14
N ILE A 290 4.55 36.00 17.12
CA ILE A 290 5.20 34.69 16.86
C ILE A 290 4.36 33.86 15.88
N TYR A 291 3.05 33.70 16.12
CA TYR A 291 2.19 32.93 15.23
C TYR A 291 1.93 33.65 13.88
N TYR A 292 1.87 34.98 13.83
CA TYR A 292 1.80 35.70 12.56
C TYR A 292 3.09 35.54 11.73
N ASN A 293 4.27 35.54 12.35
CA ASN A 293 5.52 35.20 11.67
C ASN A 293 5.51 33.76 11.17
N GLU A 294 4.92 32.83 11.93
CA GLU A 294 4.78 31.43 11.50
C GLU A 294 3.91 31.28 10.25
N VAL A 295 2.78 31.99 10.17
CA VAL A 295 1.94 32.07 8.95
C VAL A 295 2.75 32.57 7.75
N ILE A 296 3.59 33.60 7.96
CA ILE A 296 4.44 34.17 6.91
C ILE A 296 5.52 33.19 6.46
N ARG A 297 6.10 32.42 7.40
CA ARG A 297 7.12 31.39 7.13
C ARG A 297 6.54 30.17 6.42
N GLN A 298 5.36 29.71 6.84
CA GLN A 298 4.69 28.52 6.30
C GLN A 298 4.18 28.74 4.87
N GLN A 299 3.65 29.91 4.54
CA GLN A 299 3.12 30.18 3.19
C GLN A 299 3.32 31.63 2.74
N PRO A 300 4.56 32.03 2.36
CA PRO A 300 4.87 33.38 1.89
C PRO A 300 4.03 33.77 0.67
N GLY A 301 3.33 34.90 0.74
CA GLY A 301 2.49 35.41 -0.36
C GLY A 301 1.06 34.89 -0.37
N SER A 302 0.66 34.03 0.58
CA SER A 302 -0.76 33.74 0.85
C SER A 302 -1.49 34.98 1.38
N THR A 303 -2.82 35.03 1.19
CA THR A 303 -3.65 36.15 1.71
C THR A 303 -3.57 36.25 3.24
N GLU A 304 -3.38 35.11 3.90
CA GLU A 304 -3.17 34.93 5.33
C GLU A 304 -1.82 35.54 5.75
N SER A 305 -0.76 35.30 4.99
CA SER A 305 0.56 35.91 5.23
C SER A 305 0.56 37.43 5.03
N GLU A 306 -0.20 37.94 4.06
CA GLU A 306 -0.33 39.40 3.85
C GLU A 306 -1.11 40.07 4.98
N LYS A 307 -2.23 39.45 5.41
CA LYS A 307 -2.97 39.88 6.60
C LYS A 307 -2.09 39.83 7.86
N ALA A 308 -1.26 38.80 8.01
CA ALA A 308 -0.33 38.64 9.11
C ALA A 308 0.75 39.75 9.12
N LYS A 309 1.42 40.01 7.98
CA LYS A 309 2.39 41.12 7.82
C LYS A 309 1.76 42.46 8.22
N LYS A 310 0.65 42.82 7.57
CA LYS A 310 -0.09 44.06 7.83
C LYS A 310 -0.50 44.20 9.30
N ARG A 311 -0.82 43.09 9.98
CA ARG A 311 -1.16 43.12 11.40
C ARG A 311 0.07 43.28 12.30
N ILE A 312 1.18 42.62 12.01
CA ILE A 312 2.46 42.83 12.71
C ILE A 312 2.87 44.31 12.62
N ASP A 313 2.81 44.91 11.43
CA ASP A 313 3.20 46.32 11.23
C ASP A 313 2.32 47.28 12.04
N GLN A 314 1.00 47.03 12.11
CA GLN A 314 0.08 47.76 12.98
C GLN A 314 0.42 47.62 14.47
N LEU A 315 0.87 46.44 14.90
CA LEU A 315 1.27 46.21 16.30
C LEU A 315 2.59 46.94 16.59
N ARG A 316 3.58 46.85 15.70
CA ARG A 316 4.87 47.56 15.80
C ARG A 316 4.67 49.07 15.91
N ALA A 317 3.85 49.66 15.03
CA ALA A 317 3.55 51.08 15.05
C ALA A 317 2.85 51.56 16.34
N LYS A 318 2.10 50.68 17.03
CA LYS A 318 1.37 51.02 18.27
C LYS A 318 2.15 50.78 19.55
N LEU A 319 3.09 49.84 19.56
CA LEU A 319 3.72 49.32 20.77
C LEU A 319 5.26 49.47 20.77
N GLY A 320 5.87 49.72 19.61
CA GLY A 320 7.31 49.72 19.41
C GLY A 320 7.91 48.32 19.33
N ASP A 321 8.92 48.14 18.47
CA ASP A 321 9.51 46.83 18.18
C ASP A 321 10.05 46.11 19.43
N LYS A 322 10.69 46.86 20.34
CA LYS A 322 11.27 46.36 21.61
C LYS A 322 10.24 45.75 22.58
N VAL A 323 8.95 46.01 22.37
CA VAL A 323 7.86 45.42 23.15
C VAL A 323 7.41 44.09 22.55
N LEU A 324 7.59 43.89 21.24
CA LEU A 324 7.12 42.71 20.50
C LEU A 324 8.16 41.60 20.32
N GLN A 325 9.44 41.88 20.58
CA GLN A 325 10.51 40.87 20.56
C GLN A 325 10.24 39.69 21.52
N PRO A 326 10.67 38.46 21.18
CA PRO A 326 10.65 37.30 22.08
C PRO A 326 11.47 37.56 23.36
N LEU A 327 10.99 37.07 24.50
CA LEU A 327 11.64 37.29 25.80
C LEU A 327 13.06 36.71 25.89
N GLN A 328 13.36 35.65 25.12
CA GLN A 328 14.65 34.96 25.10
C GLN A 328 15.83 35.88 24.70
N GLU A 329 15.59 36.87 23.84
CA GLU A 329 16.64 37.82 23.43
C GLU A 329 17.14 38.65 24.64
N LYS A 330 16.24 39.04 25.55
CA LYS A 330 16.60 39.81 26.76
C LYS A 330 17.39 38.99 27.78
N GLU A 331 17.23 37.68 27.80
CA GLU A 331 18.03 36.78 28.65
C GLU A 331 19.39 36.47 28.01
N ALA A 332 19.45 36.34 26.68
CA ALA A 332 20.71 36.18 25.95
C ALA A 332 21.59 37.44 26.03
N GLU A 333 21.01 38.64 25.92
CA GLU A 333 21.71 39.92 26.13
C GLU A 333 22.18 40.08 27.59
N LYS A 334 21.36 39.70 28.58
CA LYS A 334 21.78 39.66 29.99
C LYS A 334 22.93 38.67 30.24
N LYS A 335 22.93 37.50 29.62
CA LYS A 335 24.05 36.55 29.73
C LYS A 335 25.33 37.11 29.08
N LYS A 336 25.26 37.64 27.85
CA LYS A 336 26.41 38.27 27.18
C LYS A 336 27.00 39.47 27.95
N SER A 337 26.17 40.26 28.62
CA SER A 337 26.64 41.36 29.48
C SER A 337 27.19 40.90 30.82
N THR A 338 26.77 39.73 31.33
CA THR A 338 27.32 39.15 32.58
C THR A 338 28.66 38.46 32.32
N ASP A 339 28.83 37.77 31.20
CA ASP A 339 30.09 37.07 30.85
C ASP A 339 31.27 38.02 30.58
N GLN A 340 31.01 39.25 30.10
CA GLN A 340 32.07 40.26 29.93
C GLN A 340 32.62 40.81 31.27
N GLN A 341 32.00 40.49 32.41
CA GLN A 341 32.45 40.95 33.73
C GLN A 341 33.07 39.83 34.58
N LYS A 342 33.35 38.64 34.01
CA LYS A 342 33.89 37.50 34.78
C LYS A 342 34.94 36.64 34.07
N THR A 343 35.90 37.25 33.37
CA THR A 343 37.11 36.57 32.89
C THR A 343 38.24 36.55 33.94
N LYS A 344 38.08 35.72 34.98
CA LYS A 344 39.21 35.10 35.70
C LYS A 344 38.77 33.81 36.40
N SER A 345 39.62 32.78 36.27
CA SER A 345 39.53 31.43 36.86
C SER A 345 38.33 30.54 36.47
N ALA A 346 38.63 29.53 35.65
CA ALA A 346 38.04 28.19 35.59
C ALA A 346 39.18 27.18 35.86
N PRO A 347 38.98 25.84 36.01
CA PRO A 347 37.76 25.03 35.96
C PRO A 347 37.34 24.53 37.39
N GLU A 348 36.37 23.65 37.66
CA GLU A 348 36.06 22.35 37.03
C GLU A 348 34.69 21.75 37.49
N SER A 349 34.28 20.65 36.85
CA SER A 349 33.17 19.71 37.14
C SER A 349 31.81 19.87 36.40
N THR A 350 31.58 18.91 35.48
CA THR A 350 30.33 18.20 35.10
C THR A 350 28.94 18.87 35.14
N PRO A 351 28.15 18.74 34.05
CA PRO A 351 26.69 18.82 34.09
C PRO A 351 26.02 17.43 33.94
N ALA A 352 25.18 17.07 34.90
CA ALA A 352 24.12 16.06 34.73
C ALA A 352 22.83 16.75 34.23
N PRO A 353 21.90 16.05 33.56
CA PRO A 353 20.80 16.69 32.85
C PRO A 353 19.58 16.95 33.75
N ASN A 354 19.08 18.19 33.78
CA ASN A 354 17.66 18.50 33.98
C ASN A 354 17.39 20.00 33.75
N SER A 355 16.94 20.35 32.55
CA SER A 355 16.40 21.68 32.24
C SER A 355 14.88 21.61 32.23
N GLY A 356 14.26 21.75 33.41
CA GLY A 356 12.81 21.93 33.52
C GLY A 356 12.39 23.26 32.87
N SER A 357 11.32 23.23 32.07
CA SER A 357 10.79 24.39 31.37
C SER A 357 10.31 25.48 32.34
N ILE A 358 10.97 26.63 32.34
CA ILE A 358 10.49 27.82 33.07
C ILE A 358 9.55 28.60 32.15
N LEU A 359 8.25 28.49 32.40
CA LEU A 359 7.20 29.29 31.77
C LEU A 359 6.74 30.41 32.71
N PRO A 360 6.30 31.58 32.19
CA PRO A 360 5.64 32.61 32.99
C PRO A 360 4.27 32.14 33.51
N PRO A 361 3.74 32.70 34.61
CA PRO A 361 2.76 31.99 35.46
C PRO A 361 1.32 31.87 34.91
N ASP A 362 0.93 32.66 33.92
CA ASP A 362 -0.48 32.94 33.62
C ASP A 362 -0.99 32.33 32.29
N LEU A 363 -0.38 31.24 31.81
CA LEU A 363 -0.86 30.53 30.61
C LEU A 363 -1.81 29.39 30.99
N ASP A 364 -3.09 29.59 30.66
CA ASP A 364 -4.15 28.57 30.72
C ASP A 364 -3.69 27.28 30.02
N SER A 365 -3.65 26.18 30.78
CA SER A 365 -3.18 24.85 30.36
C SER A 365 -3.99 24.20 29.22
N SER A 366 -5.10 24.81 28.80
CA SER A 366 -5.88 24.37 27.63
C SER A 366 -5.30 24.83 26.28
N LEU A 367 -4.38 25.80 26.28
CA LEU A 367 -3.83 26.41 25.07
C LEU A 367 -2.51 25.76 24.60
N PRO A 368 -2.28 25.65 23.28
CA PRO A 368 -0.97 25.23 22.78
C PRO A 368 0.07 26.32 23.13
N PRO A 369 1.23 25.95 23.70
CA PRO A 369 2.31 26.89 23.93
C PRO A 369 2.84 27.44 22.61
N PRO A 370 3.46 28.65 22.61
CA PRO A 370 4.17 29.15 21.44
C PRO A 370 5.20 28.12 20.97
N PRO A 371 5.35 27.90 19.64
CA PRO A 371 6.27 26.90 19.12
C PRO A 371 7.69 27.20 19.63
N SER A 372 8.29 26.20 20.27
CA SER A 372 9.69 26.27 20.68
C SER A 372 10.56 26.40 19.44
N THR A 373 11.46 27.38 19.44
CA THR A 373 12.42 27.64 18.38
C THR A 373 13.55 26.62 18.40
N TRP A 374 13.22 25.37 18.02
CA TRP A 374 14.22 24.37 17.69
C TRP A 374 14.99 24.85 16.46
N GLY A 375 16.31 24.98 16.59
CA GLY A 375 17.17 25.37 15.48
C GLY A 375 17.30 24.22 14.49
N ASP A 376 17.16 24.53 13.21
CA ASP A 376 17.48 23.63 12.11
C ASP A 376 18.99 23.34 12.10
N THR A 377 19.42 22.28 12.77
CA THR A 377 20.81 21.77 12.66
C THR A 377 20.93 20.92 11.40
N THR A 378 20.88 21.59 10.25
CA THR A 378 21.30 21.04 8.95
C THR A 378 22.51 21.83 8.45
N ALA A 379 23.64 21.63 9.13
CA ALA A 379 24.91 22.16 8.66
C ALA A 379 25.38 21.35 7.43
N PRO A 380 25.69 21.98 6.28
CA PRO A 380 26.34 21.28 5.18
C PRO A 380 27.78 20.91 5.57
N PRO A 381 28.32 19.76 5.10
CA PRO A 381 29.70 19.40 5.38
C PRO A 381 30.65 20.42 4.74
N ALA A 382 31.59 20.94 5.53
CA ALA A 382 32.57 21.91 5.07
C ALA A 382 33.56 21.28 4.09
N SER A 383 33.79 21.95 2.97
CA SER A 383 34.87 21.64 2.04
C SER A 383 36.24 21.84 2.71
N SER A 384 36.99 20.77 2.91
CA SER A 384 38.39 20.82 3.34
C SER A 384 39.32 20.91 2.13
N THR A 385 40.00 22.04 1.99
CA THR A 385 41.06 22.29 1.01
C THR A 385 42.35 21.56 1.41
N GLU A 386 43.10 21.07 0.41
CA GLU A 386 44.43 20.45 0.59
C GLU A 386 45.49 21.44 1.11
N PRO A 387 46.64 20.89 1.56
CA PRO A 387 47.92 21.36 1.05
C PRO A 387 48.73 20.19 0.45
N GLY A 388 49.17 20.32 -0.80
CA GLY A 388 49.94 19.29 -1.51
C GLY A 388 51.47 19.46 -1.44
N SER A 389 52.20 18.50 -2.01
CA SER A 389 53.55 18.73 -2.58
C SER A 389 53.97 17.64 -3.58
N SER A 390 54.41 18.09 -4.76
CA SER A 390 55.46 17.51 -5.63
C SER A 390 55.55 15.98 -5.90
N ALA A 391 55.37 15.57 -7.16
CA ALA A 391 56.51 15.24 -8.06
C ALA A 391 56.06 14.82 -9.49
N THR A 392 56.76 15.34 -10.51
CA THR A 392 56.80 14.87 -11.92
C THR A 392 58.26 14.48 -12.23
N PRO A 393 58.61 13.70 -13.29
CA PRO A 393 58.26 13.88 -14.72
C PRO A 393 57.55 12.62 -15.31
N ALA A 394 57.35 12.39 -16.61
CA ALA A 394 57.86 13.02 -17.84
C ALA A 394 56.88 12.92 -19.04
N SER A 395 57.34 13.38 -20.21
CA SER A 395 56.74 13.26 -21.57
C SER A 395 57.82 12.67 -22.53
N PRO A 396 57.68 12.57 -23.88
CA PRO A 396 56.58 13.00 -24.77
C PRO A 396 56.23 12.03 -25.95
N ASP A 397 55.42 12.55 -26.89
CA ASP A 397 55.12 12.11 -28.27
C ASP A 397 54.25 10.83 -28.44
N ASP A 398 53.40 10.69 -29.47
CA ASP A 398 53.41 11.30 -30.81
C ASP A 398 52.00 11.73 -31.32
N SER A 399 51.97 12.48 -32.43
CA SER A 399 50.81 13.02 -33.13
C SER A 399 50.18 12.03 -34.12
N GLY A 400 48.88 12.17 -34.43
CA GLY A 400 48.23 11.34 -35.45
C GLY A 400 46.80 11.75 -35.80
N SER A 401 46.65 12.53 -36.88
CA SER A 401 45.36 12.99 -37.41
C SER A 401 44.74 12.01 -38.42
N SER A 402 43.41 12.14 -38.64
CA SER A 402 42.63 11.56 -39.77
C SER A 402 42.59 10.01 -39.83
N GLU A 403 41.62 9.35 -40.48
CA GLU A 403 40.67 9.78 -41.50
C GLU A 403 39.34 9.00 -41.42
N ALA A 404 38.32 9.43 -42.17
CA ALA A 404 37.02 8.76 -42.23
C ALA A 404 37.00 7.59 -43.22
N THR A 405 36.12 6.60 -42.99
CA THR A 405 35.48 5.84 -44.08
C THR A 405 34.19 5.20 -43.59
N ALA A 406 33.22 5.06 -44.48
CA ALA A 406 31.86 4.63 -44.15
C ALA A 406 31.43 3.41 -44.98
N SER A 407 30.50 2.64 -44.43
CA SER A 407 29.54 1.77 -45.15
C SER A 407 30.09 0.49 -45.83
N PRO A 408 29.21 -0.48 -46.18
CA PRO A 408 27.94 -0.88 -45.55
C PRO A 408 27.80 -2.42 -45.35
N THR A 409 26.61 -2.81 -44.90
CA THR A 409 26.03 -4.16 -44.71
C THR A 409 26.05 -5.08 -45.96
N PRO A 410 25.79 -6.39 -45.77
CA PRO A 410 24.41 -6.90 -45.86
C PRO A 410 23.86 -7.48 -44.55
#